data_AF-A0A0H3KAD1-F1
#
_entry.id   AF-A0A0H3KAD1-F1
#
_cell.length_a   1.000
_cell.length_b   1.000
_cell.length_c   1.000
_cell.angle_alpha   90.00
_cell.angle_beta   90.00
_cell.angle_gamma   90.00
#
_symmetry.space_group_name_H-M   'P 1'
#
loop_
_entity.id
_entity.type
_entity.pdbx_description
1 polymer ?
#
loop_
_entity_poly.entity_id
_entity_poly.type
_entity_poly.pdbx_seq_one_letter_code
_entity_poly.pdbx_strand_id
1 'polypeptide(L)'
;MSQTEYQIKSGNIKGNSEETSTVSNISYEIENANNSGLKQNKIDKQIKKLQEKNKFPKNLSYLKSYTDPKTGTTTSAFLNKDTGKVTLGMTGTNVHKDAILKQTFGVPSYQGYIDVSETLKDIGADVNIGLHSVTDKDPHYKNTQDFIKNIKKDYDIDIITGHSLGGRDAMILGMSNDIKHIVVYNPAPLAIKDVSGLYADQEELKKLIEKYDGHIVRFVSDEDELDAGVRNHLYETAGEKIVLKNGEGHAMSGILMSRTQAIILAELNKVKGYQDENNKALKSVRKQTRHRLHKVETLRANWIQTTGGSLSSSQQQLLEALTALTIAEGLNQLVNEESQHLKKCITRWHINLETTGKKRKKLEMKLVKN
;
A
#
# COMPACT_ATOMS: atom_id res chain seq x y z
N MET A 1 -21.57 -8.13 36.96
CA MET A 1 -21.96 -7.78 35.59
C MET A 1 -20.84 -8.15 34.65
N SER A 2 -21.07 -9.10 33.72
CA SER A 2 -20.11 -9.40 32.66
C SER A 2 -19.97 -8.17 31.76
N GLN A 3 -18.80 -7.53 31.69
CA GLN A 3 -18.55 -6.52 30.66
C GLN A 3 -18.73 -7.17 29.29
N THR A 4 -19.54 -6.56 28.43
CA THR A 4 -19.76 -7.05 27.06
C THR A 4 -18.47 -6.85 26.28
N GLU A 5 -17.87 -7.93 25.78
CA GLU A 5 -16.65 -7.87 24.94
C GLU A 5 -16.91 -6.98 23.70
N TYR A 6 -15.92 -6.17 23.31
CA TYR A 6 -16.01 -5.34 22.10
C TYR A 6 -16.33 -6.17 20.85
N GLN A 7 -17.19 -5.62 19.98
CA GLN A 7 -17.63 -6.26 18.75
C GLN A 7 -17.16 -5.45 17.55
N ILE A 8 -16.28 -6.04 16.75
CA ILE A 8 -15.77 -5.51 15.48
C ILE A 8 -16.93 -5.37 14.50
N LYS A 9 -17.08 -4.17 13.94
CA LYS A 9 -18.10 -3.83 12.96
C LYS A 9 -17.48 -3.82 11.57
N SER A 10 -18.12 -4.49 10.61
CA SER A 10 -17.65 -4.47 9.22
C SER A 10 -17.88 -3.14 8.51
N GLY A 11 -18.75 -2.27 9.03
CA GLY A 11 -19.23 -1.10 8.30
C GLY A 11 -19.78 -1.51 6.92
N ASN A 12 -19.30 -0.83 5.88
CA ASN A 12 -19.67 -1.06 4.48
C ASN A 12 -18.89 -2.21 3.79
N ILE A 13 -18.00 -2.92 4.49
CA ILE A 13 -17.25 -4.04 3.93
C ILE A 13 -18.20 -5.19 3.57
N LYS A 14 -17.97 -5.78 2.39
CA LYS A 14 -18.68 -6.95 1.86
C LYS A 14 -17.70 -8.08 1.60
N GLY A 15 -18.22 -9.30 1.39
CA GLY A 15 -17.41 -10.48 1.08
C GLY A 15 -16.63 -10.42 -0.24
N ASN A 16 -16.94 -9.45 -1.10
CA ASN A 16 -16.26 -9.18 -2.35
C ASN A 16 -15.60 -7.79 -2.40
N SER A 17 -15.45 -7.12 -1.25
CA SER A 17 -14.69 -5.87 -1.17
C SER A 17 -13.22 -6.11 -1.53
N GLU A 18 -12.61 -5.10 -2.14
CA GLU A 18 -11.20 -5.09 -2.54
C GLU A 18 -10.29 -5.13 -1.31
N GLU A 19 -9.15 -5.79 -1.45
CA GLU A 19 -8.24 -6.14 -0.34
C GLU A 19 -7.73 -4.94 0.45
N THR A 20 -7.14 -3.95 -0.22
CA THR A 20 -6.42 -2.85 0.42
C THR A 20 -7.37 -1.87 1.11
N SER A 21 -8.47 -1.49 0.46
CA SER A 21 -9.54 -0.69 1.08
C SER A 21 -10.22 -1.41 2.25
N THR A 22 -10.40 -2.74 2.15
CA THR A 22 -10.92 -3.55 3.26
C THR A 22 -9.99 -3.54 4.46
N VAL A 23 -8.71 -3.82 4.24
CA VAL A 23 -7.70 -3.84 5.30
C VAL A 23 -7.53 -2.45 5.93
N SER A 24 -7.53 -1.39 5.12
CA SER A 24 -7.49 0.00 5.59
C SER A 24 -8.65 0.32 6.53
N ASN A 25 -9.88 -0.07 6.17
CA ASN A 25 -11.06 0.24 6.98
C ASN A 25 -11.15 -0.62 8.26
N ILE A 26 -10.91 -1.92 8.17
CA ILE A 26 -11.05 -2.83 9.32
C ILE A 26 -9.97 -2.59 10.39
N SER A 27 -8.81 -2.04 10.02
CA SER A 27 -7.73 -1.75 10.97
C SER A 27 -8.17 -0.81 12.10
N TYR A 28 -9.09 0.14 11.86
CA TYR A 28 -9.64 1.00 12.90
C TYR A 28 -10.50 0.24 13.92
N GLU A 29 -11.25 -0.76 13.48
CA GLU A 29 -12.04 -1.60 14.39
C GLU A 29 -11.15 -2.59 15.16
N ILE A 30 -10.02 -3.00 14.57
CA ILE A 30 -8.99 -3.78 15.27
C ILE A 30 -8.28 -2.93 16.32
N GLU A 31 -8.01 -1.66 16.05
CA GLU A 31 -7.48 -0.72 17.04
C GLU A 31 -8.42 -0.57 18.24
N ASN A 32 -9.70 -0.30 17.97
CA ASN A 32 -10.73 -0.23 19.00
C ASN A 32 -10.82 -1.53 19.81
N ALA A 33 -10.72 -2.68 19.13
CA ALA A 33 -10.67 -3.98 19.76
C ALA A 33 -9.43 -4.13 20.67
N ASN A 34 -8.24 -3.77 20.21
CA ASN A 34 -7.01 -3.82 21.01
C ASN A 34 -7.11 -2.90 22.24
N ASN A 35 -7.60 -1.67 22.06
CA ASN A 35 -7.81 -0.69 23.13
C ASN A 35 -8.84 -1.17 24.17
N SER A 36 -9.82 -1.97 23.75
CA SER A 36 -10.77 -2.63 24.66
C SER A 36 -10.20 -3.86 25.39
N GLY A 37 -8.94 -4.23 25.14
CA GLY A 37 -8.30 -5.42 25.69
C GLY A 37 -8.72 -6.73 25.02
N LEU A 38 -9.31 -6.67 23.82
CA LEU A 38 -9.74 -7.87 23.09
C LEU A 38 -8.52 -8.67 22.63
N LYS A 39 -8.44 -9.95 23.03
CA LYS A 39 -7.34 -10.84 22.64
C LYS A 39 -7.34 -11.10 21.13
N GLN A 40 -6.16 -11.25 20.53
CA GLN A 40 -6.01 -11.47 19.08
C GLN A 40 -6.78 -12.70 18.57
N ASN A 41 -6.88 -13.78 19.34
CA ASN A 41 -7.67 -14.95 18.98
C ASN A 41 -9.18 -14.68 18.96
N LYS A 42 -9.67 -13.69 19.71
CA LYS A 42 -11.06 -13.22 19.66
C LYS A 42 -11.27 -12.31 18.45
N ILE A 43 -10.29 -11.47 18.11
CA ILE A 43 -10.29 -10.68 16.86
C ILE A 43 -10.40 -11.62 15.66
N ASP A 44 -9.52 -12.62 15.54
CA ASP A 44 -9.57 -13.63 14.47
C ASP A 44 -10.95 -14.32 14.38
N LYS A 45 -11.50 -14.75 15.52
CA LYS A 45 -12.85 -15.35 15.57
C LYS A 45 -13.94 -14.39 15.08
N GLN A 46 -13.87 -13.11 15.41
CA GLN A 46 -14.84 -12.12 14.95
C GLN A 46 -14.70 -11.85 13.45
N ILE A 47 -13.48 -11.74 12.92
CA ILE A 47 -13.23 -11.64 11.47
C ILE A 47 -13.82 -12.85 10.73
N LYS A 48 -13.59 -14.07 11.22
CA LYS A 48 -14.18 -15.30 10.65
C LYS A 48 -15.71 -15.26 10.64
N LYS A 49 -16.35 -14.80 11.72
CA LYS A 49 -17.80 -14.60 11.76
C LYS A 49 -18.30 -13.56 10.74
N LEU A 50 -17.53 -12.51 10.47
CA LEU A 50 -17.87 -11.54 9.42
C LEU A 50 -17.78 -12.19 8.03
N GLN A 51 -16.79 -13.05 7.79
CA GLN A 51 -16.65 -13.81 6.54
C GLN A 51 -17.82 -14.78 6.30
N GLU A 52 -18.24 -15.50 7.34
CA GLU A 52 -19.42 -16.39 7.31
C GLU A 52 -20.70 -15.62 6.92
N LYS A 53 -20.81 -14.36 7.37
CA LYS A 53 -21.94 -13.46 7.08
C LYS A 53 -21.78 -12.68 5.76
N ASN A 54 -20.77 -12.99 4.95
CA ASN A 54 -20.45 -12.27 3.71
C ASN A 54 -20.20 -10.75 3.92
N LYS A 55 -19.71 -10.37 5.11
CA LYS A 55 -19.37 -9.00 5.52
C LYS A 55 -17.85 -8.75 5.58
N PHE A 56 -17.05 -9.70 5.10
CA PHE A 56 -15.60 -9.59 4.99
C PHE A 56 -15.07 -10.57 3.93
N PRO A 57 -14.05 -10.21 3.13
CA PRO A 57 -13.49 -11.08 2.10
C PRO A 57 -12.97 -12.41 2.65
N LYS A 58 -13.34 -13.53 2.01
CA LYS A 58 -13.00 -14.88 2.49
C LYS A 58 -11.52 -15.27 2.29
N ASN A 59 -10.88 -14.63 1.32
CA ASN A 59 -9.47 -14.82 1.00
C ASN A 59 -8.53 -14.11 1.98
N LEU A 60 -9.00 -13.16 2.79
CA LEU A 60 -8.18 -12.46 3.77
C LEU A 60 -8.25 -13.10 5.15
N SER A 61 -7.13 -13.48 5.74
CA SER A 61 -7.05 -14.01 7.09
C SER A 61 -6.27 -13.07 8.00
N TYR A 62 -6.90 -12.64 9.10
CA TYR A 62 -6.19 -11.89 10.13
C TYR A 62 -5.05 -12.72 10.72
N LEU A 63 -3.86 -12.13 10.83
CA LEU A 63 -2.69 -12.76 11.44
C LEU A 63 -2.45 -12.20 12.84
N LYS A 64 -2.16 -10.89 12.91
CA LYS A 64 -1.70 -10.22 14.11
C LYS A 64 -1.93 -8.71 13.99
N SER A 65 -2.06 -8.03 15.11
CA SER A 65 -2.05 -6.58 15.21
C SER A 65 -1.09 -6.13 16.30
N TYR A 66 -0.64 -4.89 16.17
CA TYR A 66 0.06 -4.14 17.20
C TYR A 66 -0.52 -2.74 17.27
N THR A 67 -0.86 -2.28 18.47
CA THR A 67 -1.27 -0.91 18.75
C THR A 67 -0.19 -0.28 19.64
N ASP A 68 0.40 0.82 19.19
CA ASP A 68 1.37 1.55 19.99
C ASP A 68 0.65 2.20 21.18
N PRO A 69 1.04 1.90 22.43
CA PRO A 69 0.33 2.38 23.61
C PRO A 69 0.49 3.88 23.85
N LYS A 70 1.46 4.55 23.20
CA LYS A 70 1.70 5.99 23.34
C LYS A 70 0.90 6.79 22.32
N THR A 71 0.90 6.38 21.05
CA THR A 71 0.20 7.12 20.00
C THR A 71 -1.19 6.60 19.70
N GLY A 72 -1.49 5.37 20.13
CA GLY A 72 -2.71 4.67 19.75
C GLY A 72 -2.70 4.14 18.32
N THR A 73 -1.65 4.37 17.53
CA THR A 73 -1.53 3.92 16.12
C THR A 73 -1.47 2.40 16.04
N THR A 74 -2.26 1.81 15.15
CA THR A 74 -2.36 0.36 14.96
C THR A 74 -1.88 -0.06 13.59
N THR A 75 -1.06 -1.12 13.57
CA THR A 75 -0.74 -1.86 12.36
C THR A 75 -1.33 -3.27 12.47
N SER A 76 -2.18 -3.63 11.52
CA SER A 76 -2.79 -4.96 11.42
C SER A 76 -2.26 -5.71 10.21
N ALA A 77 -1.99 -7.00 10.36
CA ALA A 77 -1.49 -7.87 9.28
C ALA A 77 -2.55 -8.87 8.87
N PHE A 78 -2.81 -8.96 7.56
CA PHE A 78 -3.72 -9.93 6.96
C PHE A 78 -3.01 -10.75 5.88
N LEU A 79 -3.12 -12.07 5.94
CA LEU A 79 -2.68 -12.99 4.91
C LEU A 79 -3.75 -13.08 3.81
N ASN A 80 -3.38 -12.75 2.58
CA ASN A 80 -4.17 -13.10 1.41
C ASN A 80 -3.87 -14.54 1.02
N LYS A 81 -4.87 -15.42 1.15
CA LYS A 81 -4.76 -16.86 0.86
C LYS A 81 -4.59 -17.16 -0.62
N ASP A 82 -5.04 -16.27 -1.50
CA ASP A 82 -4.94 -16.46 -2.95
C ASP A 82 -3.50 -16.22 -3.42
N THR A 83 -2.80 -15.27 -2.81
CA THR A 83 -1.43 -14.90 -3.18
C THR A 83 -0.36 -15.50 -2.26
N GLY A 84 -0.74 -15.91 -1.05
CA GLY A 84 0.19 -16.32 0.01
C GLY A 84 0.97 -15.17 0.64
N LYS A 85 0.59 -13.92 0.35
CA LYS A 85 1.30 -12.72 0.83
C LYS A 85 0.51 -11.92 1.86
N VAL A 86 1.21 -11.07 2.60
CA VAL A 86 0.63 -10.24 3.65
C VAL A 86 0.37 -8.82 3.17
N THR A 87 -0.81 -8.30 3.55
CA THR A 87 -1.19 -6.90 3.47
C THR A 87 -1.25 -6.31 4.88
N LEU A 88 -0.55 -5.21 5.08
CA LEU A 88 -0.52 -4.44 6.33
C LEU A 88 -1.51 -3.27 6.25
N GLY A 89 -2.33 -3.07 7.27
CA GLY A 89 -3.23 -1.93 7.39
C GLY A 89 -2.86 -1.03 8.55
N MET A 90 -2.62 0.24 8.26
CA MET A 90 -2.31 1.28 9.24
C MET A 90 -3.50 2.17 9.53
N THR A 91 -3.75 2.43 10.81
CA THR A 91 -4.66 3.48 11.26
C THR A 91 -3.91 4.80 11.40
N GLY A 92 -4.66 5.90 11.32
CA GLY A 92 -4.19 7.19 11.82
C GLY A 92 -4.27 7.26 13.34
N THR A 93 -3.88 8.40 13.92
CA THR A 93 -4.02 8.64 15.36
C THR A 93 -5.51 8.68 15.72
N ASN A 94 -6.03 7.61 16.33
CA ASN A 94 -7.19 7.76 17.22
C ASN A 94 -6.70 8.48 18.46
N VAL A 95 -6.61 9.81 18.38
CA VAL A 95 -6.40 10.60 19.58
C VAL A 95 -7.56 10.27 20.49
N HIS A 96 -7.29 9.59 21.60
CA HIS A 96 -8.28 9.41 22.65
C HIS A 96 -8.83 10.79 22.97
N LYS A 97 -10.11 11.02 22.62
CA LYS A 97 -10.80 12.32 22.64
C LYS A 97 -10.52 13.10 23.94
N ASP A 98 -10.32 12.40 25.05
CA ASP A 98 -10.07 12.94 26.37
C ASP A 98 -8.72 13.66 26.55
N ALA A 99 -7.66 13.28 25.82
CA ALA A 99 -6.31 13.84 26.00
C ALA A 99 -6.15 15.21 25.36
N ILE A 100 -6.63 15.39 24.11
CA ILE A 100 -6.58 16.69 23.43
C ILE A 100 -7.61 17.66 24.00
N LEU A 101 -8.84 17.23 24.31
CA LEU A 101 -9.84 18.15 24.88
C LEU A 101 -9.44 18.70 26.26
N LYS A 102 -8.82 17.88 27.12
CA LYS A 102 -8.28 18.35 28.42
C LYS A 102 -7.09 19.28 28.25
N GLN A 103 -6.20 19.00 27.30
CA GLN A 103 -5.00 19.80 27.08
C GLN A 103 -5.28 21.11 26.35
N THR A 104 -6.31 21.15 25.49
CA THR A 104 -6.60 22.32 24.63
C THR A 104 -7.69 23.24 25.21
N PHE A 105 -8.71 22.74 25.92
CA PHE A 105 -9.88 23.57 26.27
C PHE A 105 -10.34 23.53 27.74
N GLY A 106 -9.94 22.55 28.55
CA GLY A 106 -10.15 22.59 30.00
C GLY A 106 -11.59 22.78 30.50
N VAL A 107 -12.62 22.16 29.91
CA VAL A 107 -14.03 22.30 30.38
C VAL A 107 -14.75 20.96 30.62
N PRO A 108 -15.56 20.81 31.70
CA PRO A 108 -16.18 19.54 32.10
C PRO A 108 -17.72 19.57 31.97
N SER A 109 -18.34 18.88 31.01
CA SER A 109 -19.72 18.36 31.22
C SER A 109 -20.17 17.33 30.17
N TYR A 110 -21.09 16.45 30.61
CA TYR A 110 -21.48 15.17 30.00
C TYR A 110 -22.53 15.28 28.87
N GLN A 111 -23.18 16.44 28.66
CA GLN A 111 -24.24 16.59 27.65
C GLN A 111 -23.73 17.08 26.28
N GLY A 112 -22.55 17.70 26.21
CA GLY A 112 -21.86 18.02 24.95
C GLY A 112 -21.14 16.82 24.31
N TYR A 113 -21.13 15.66 24.96
CA TYR A 113 -20.46 14.43 24.51
C TYR A 113 -21.18 13.73 23.34
N ILE A 114 -22.51 13.91 23.21
CA ILE A 114 -23.34 13.10 22.28
C ILE A 114 -23.39 13.73 20.89
N ASP A 115 -23.61 15.05 20.78
CA ASP A 115 -23.66 15.78 19.50
C ASP A 115 -22.28 15.88 18.81
N VAL A 116 -21.20 15.85 19.60
CA VAL A 116 -19.83 15.81 19.10
C VAL A 116 -19.43 14.40 18.65
N SER A 117 -20.16 13.34 19.06
CA SER A 117 -19.83 11.95 18.73
C SER A 117 -20.28 11.51 17.33
N GLU A 118 -21.33 12.12 16.77
CA GLU A 118 -21.75 11.89 15.38
C GLU A 118 -21.04 12.83 14.40
N THR A 119 -20.69 14.04 14.83
CA THR A 119 -19.98 15.04 14.01
C THR A 119 -18.47 14.78 13.89
N LEU A 120 -17.85 14.12 14.89
CA LEU A 120 -16.46 13.62 14.81
C LEU A 120 -16.29 12.32 14.00
N LYS A 121 -17.37 11.78 13.41
CA LYS A 121 -17.25 10.54 12.63
C LYS A 121 -16.59 10.77 11.27
N ASP A 122 -16.56 11.99 10.73
CA ASP A 122 -15.84 12.26 9.47
C ASP A 122 -15.44 13.73 9.19
N ILE A 123 -15.89 14.78 9.91
CA ILE A 123 -15.82 16.18 9.37
C ILE A 123 -15.22 17.27 10.31
N GLY A 124 -15.00 17.02 11.60
CA GLY A 124 -14.91 18.13 12.57
C GLY A 124 -13.54 18.55 13.14
N ALA A 125 -12.38 18.18 12.56
CA ALA A 125 -11.08 18.40 13.24
C ALA A 125 -9.90 18.86 12.36
N ASP A 126 -10.15 19.45 11.19
CA ASP A 126 -9.10 20.06 10.38
C ASP A 126 -8.81 21.49 10.79
N VAL A 127 -7.99 21.65 11.84
CA VAL A 127 -6.98 22.74 11.94
C VAL A 127 -5.70 22.28 12.66
N ASN A 128 -5.63 21.08 13.26
CA ASN A 128 -4.44 20.69 14.06
C ASN A 128 -3.95 19.25 13.85
N ILE A 129 -4.30 18.59 12.74
CA ILE A 129 -3.81 17.23 12.40
C ILE A 129 -2.31 17.28 12.13
N GLY A 130 -1.48 17.16 13.16
CA GLY A 130 -0.09 16.69 13.08
C GLY A 130 0.68 17.05 11.82
N LEU A 131 0.63 18.32 11.39
CA LEU A 131 1.27 18.85 10.17
C LEU A 131 2.79 19.03 10.32
N HIS A 132 3.34 18.45 11.37
CA HIS A 132 4.78 18.44 11.61
C HIS A 132 5.36 17.32 10.73
N SER A 133 6.43 17.63 10.01
CA SER A 133 7.17 16.64 9.23
C SER A 133 7.64 15.52 10.16
N VAL A 134 7.35 14.28 9.81
CA VAL A 134 7.80 13.08 10.53
C VAL A 134 8.60 12.20 9.57
N THR A 135 9.63 11.54 10.08
CA THR A 135 10.43 10.56 9.34
C THR A 135 10.24 9.17 9.91
N ASP A 136 10.68 8.15 9.19
CA ASP A 136 10.67 6.76 9.62
C ASP A 136 11.48 6.48 10.90
N LYS A 137 12.33 7.43 11.30
CA LYS A 137 13.17 7.37 12.51
C LYS A 137 12.50 7.99 13.73
N ASP A 138 11.33 8.61 13.57
CA ASP A 138 10.64 9.22 14.69
C ASP A 138 10.40 8.16 15.79
N PRO A 139 10.70 8.46 17.07
CA PRO A 139 10.49 7.55 18.18
C PRO A 139 9.12 6.89 18.22
N HIS A 140 8.07 7.54 17.71
CA HIS A 140 6.73 6.96 17.70
C HIS A 140 6.54 5.81 16.70
N TYR A 141 7.39 5.70 15.68
CA TYR A 141 7.35 4.58 14.74
C TYR A 141 8.16 3.37 15.19
N LYS A 142 9.06 3.51 16.18
CA LYS A 142 10.03 2.46 16.54
C LYS A 142 9.37 1.10 16.78
N ASN A 143 8.29 1.05 17.57
CA ASN A 143 7.64 -0.22 17.87
C ASN A 143 6.87 -0.79 16.67
N THR A 144 6.29 0.09 15.85
CA THR A 144 5.63 -0.28 14.59
C THR A 144 6.64 -0.85 13.59
N GLN A 145 7.82 -0.24 13.47
CA GLN A 145 8.93 -0.75 12.67
C GLN A 145 9.33 -2.16 13.13
N ASP A 146 9.45 -2.37 14.44
CA ASP A 146 9.78 -3.69 15.01
C ASP A 146 8.67 -4.72 14.73
N PHE A 147 7.40 -4.32 14.80
CA PHE A 147 6.28 -5.16 14.40
C PHE A 147 6.38 -5.58 12.92
N ILE A 148 6.59 -4.62 12.00
CA ILE A 148 6.72 -4.89 10.57
C ILE A 148 7.89 -5.84 10.30
N LYS A 149 9.06 -5.58 10.88
CA LYS A 149 10.24 -6.45 10.78
C LYS A 149 9.97 -7.86 11.30
N ASN A 150 9.19 -8.01 12.35
CA ASN A 150 8.82 -9.31 12.88
C ASN A 150 7.88 -10.08 11.93
N ILE A 151 6.89 -9.41 11.32
CA ILE A 151 6.04 -10.05 10.29
C ILE A 151 6.88 -10.52 9.09
N LYS A 152 7.84 -9.71 8.65
CA LYS A 152 8.74 -10.05 7.52
C LYS A 152 9.61 -11.29 7.73
N LYS A 153 9.83 -11.72 8.97
CA LYS A 153 10.62 -12.94 9.24
C LYS A 153 9.89 -14.19 8.78
N ASP A 154 8.56 -14.18 8.89
CA ASP A 154 7.72 -15.35 8.66
C ASP A 154 6.87 -15.23 7.38
N TYR A 155 6.69 -14.01 6.87
CA TYR A 155 5.78 -13.72 5.75
C TYR A 155 6.37 -12.74 4.73
N ASP A 156 6.05 -12.96 3.45
CA ASP A 156 6.29 -11.98 2.37
C ASP A 156 5.22 -10.88 2.42
N ILE A 157 5.62 -9.64 2.68
CA ILE A 157 4.71 -8.49 2.75
C ILE A 157 4.65 -7.84 1.36
N ASP A 158 3.48 -7.91 0.73
CA ASP A 158 3.26 -7.35 -0.62
C ASP A 158 2.85 -5.88 -0.54
N ILE A 159 1.90 -5.58 0.36
CA ILE A 159 1.19 -4.32 0.38
C ILE A 159 1.16 -3.73 1.79
N ILE A 160 1.29 -2.41 1.89
CA ILE A 160 0.88 -1.63 3.05
C ILE A 160 -0.16 -0.58 2.62
N THR A 161 -1.20 -0.41 3.44
CA THR A 161 -2.34 0.46 3.16
C THR A 161 -2.76 1.23 4.39
N GLY A 162 -3.45 2.35 4.18
CA GLY A 162 -4.00 3.17 5.23
C GLY A 162 -4.88 4.30 4.68
N HIS A 163 -5.65 4.91 5.56
CA HIS A 163 -6.55 6.03 5.26
C HIS A 163 -6.11 7.27 6.05
N SER A 164 -6.30 8.47 5.49
CA SER A 164 -6.00 9.74 6.16
C SER A 164 -4.56 9.77 6.69
N LEU A 165 -4.35 10.07 7.98
CA LEU A 165 -3.05 9.99 8.64
C LEU A 165 -2.41 8.60 8.58
N GLY A 166 -3.22 7.53 8.67
CA GLY A 166 -2.74 6.17 8.50
C GLY A 166 -2.22 5.91 7.08
N GLY A 167 -2.75 6.61 6.08
CA GLY A 167 -2.23 6.60 4.71
C GLY A 167 -0.86 7.27 4.60
N ARG A 168 -0.65 8.38 5.32
CA ARG A 168 0.67 9.03 5.42
C ARG A 168 1.69 8.11 6.07
N ASP A 169 1.34 7.53 7.22
CA ASP A 169 2.22 6.65 7.98
C ASP A 169 2.52 5.36 7.18
N ALA A 170 1.52 4.83 6.46
CA ALA A 170 1.71 3.71 5.52
C ALA A 170 2.70 4.04 4.41
N MET A 171 2.70 5.28 3.88
CA MET A 171 3.71 5.70 2.89
C MET A 171 5.11 5.72 3.52
N ILE A 172 5.29 6.37 4.66
CA ILE A 172 6.60 6.50 5.33
C ILE A 172 7.16 5.12 5.72
N LEU A 173 6.35 4.29 6.36
CA LEU A 173 6.76 2.98 6.84
C LEU A 173 6.85 1.96 5.71
N GLY A 174 6.03 2.10 4.67
CA GLY A 174 6.14 1.30 3.45
C GLY A 174 7.47 1.52 2.75
N MET A 175 7.84 2.79 2.55
CA MET A 175 9.12 3.13 1.93
C MET A 175 10.31 2.70 2.79
N SER A 176 10.29 2.97 4.10
CA SER A 176 11.44 2.63 4.97
C SER A 176 11.65 1.13 5.19
N ASN A 177 10.61 0.33 4.95
CA ASN A 177 10.68 -1.11 4.96
C ASN A 177 10.70 -1.70 3.54
N ASP A 178 10.98 -0.98 2.47
CA ASP A 178 11.04 -1.56 1.12
C ASP A 178 9.80 -2.44 0.77
N ILE A 179 8.60 -2.05 1.25
CA ILE A 179 7.36 -2.77 0.94
C ILE A 179 6.97 -2.42 -0.49
N LYS A 180 6.76 -3.43 -1.33
CA LYS A 180 6.68 -3.27 -2.79
C LYS A 180 5.52 -2.39 -3.25
N HIS A 181 4.38 -2.49 -2.58
CA HIS A 181 3.16 -1.77 -2.94
C HIS A 181 2.63 -0.97 -1.76
N ILE A 182 2.41 0.32 -1.99
CA ILE A 182 1.77 1.23 -1.06
C ILE A 182 0.48 1.70 -1.71
N VAL A 183 -0.66 1.30 -1.15
CA VAL A 183 -1.99 1.68 -1.67
C VAL A 183 -2.71 2.41 -0.57
N VAL A 184 -2.99 3.70 -0.74
CA VAL A 184 -3.54 4.53 0.33
C VAL A 184 -4.76 5.32 -0.13
N TYR A 185 -5.62 5.64 0.82
CA TYR A 185 -6.94 6.21 0.57
C TYR A 185 -7.11 7.53 1.26
N ASN A 186 -7.49 8.57 0.51
CA ASN A 186 -7.63 9.93 1.02
C ASN A 186 -6.47 10.30 1.98
N PRO A 187 -5.19 10.06 1.62
CA PRO A 187 -4.09 10.14 2.57
C PRO A 187 -3.76 11.59 2.92
N ALA A 188 -3.34 11.82 4.16
CA ALA A 188 -2.71 13.08 4.56
C ALA A 188 -1.39 13.29 3.80
N PRO A 189 -0.97 14.54 3.56
CA PRO A 189 0.31 14.85 2.94
C PRO A 189 1.49 14.40 3.81
N LEU A 190 2.65 14.16 3.19
CA LEU A 190 3.88 13.78 3.89
C LEU A 190 4.49 14.96 4.66
N ALA A 191 4.38 16.18 4.12
CA ALA A 191 4.85 17.42 4.76
C ALA A 191 4.16 18.66 4.18
N ILE A 192 4.25 19.80 4.89
CA ILE A 192 3.87 21.14 4.39
C ILE A 192 5.13 21.92 4.01
N LYS A 193 5.14 22.54 2.83
CA LYS A 193 6.29 23.24 2.23
C LYS A 193 6.52 24.67 2.70
N ASP A 194 5.59 25.32 3.43
CA ASP A 194 5.56 26.80 3.54
C ASP A 194 5.29 27.38 4.95
N VAL A 195 5.65 26.67 6.04
CA VAL A 195 5.55 27.23 7.41
C VAL A 195 6.94 27.41 8.01
N SER A 196 7.47 28.63 7.89
CA SER A 196 8.78 29.13 8.34
C SER A 196 9.11 28.83 9.81
N GLY A 197 9.52 27.59 10.10
CA GLY A 197 10.00 27.18 11.43
C GLY A 197 10.05 25.67 11.72
N LEU A 198 9.46 24.80 10.88
CA LEU A 198 9.31 23.35 11.13
C LEU A 198 10.22 22.45 10.24
N TYR A 199 11.30 23.01 9.70
CA TYR A 199 12.03 22.52 8.51
C TYR A 199 13.22 21.54 8.71
N ALA A 200 13.28 20.75 9.78
CA ALA A 200 14.51 19.98 10.06
C ALA A 200 14.77 18.77 9.13
N ASP A 201 13.74 18.09 8.59
CA ASP A 201 13.91 16.71 8.09
C ASP A 201 13.55 16.47 6.61
N GLN A 202 13.45 17.51 5.79
CA GLN A 202 13.03 17.39 4.38
C GLN A 202 13.98 16.53 3.53
N GLU A 203 15.28 16.56 3.82
CA GLU A 203 16.28 15.81 3.06
C GLU A 203 16.17 14.31 3.29
N GLU A 204 15.81 13.86 4.49
CA GLU A 204 15.63 12.44 4.79
C GLU A 204 14.37 11.90 4.09
N LEU A 205 13.25 12.63 4.19
CA LEU A 205 12.01 12.25 3.50
C LEU A 205 12.19 12.27 1.98
N LYS A 206 12.88 13.27 1.42
CA LYS A 206 13.18 13.33 -0.01
C LYS A 206 14.07 12.17 -0.45
N LYS A 207 15.13 11.86 0.30
CA LYS A 207 15.98 10.67 0.04
C LYS A 207 15.20 9.37 0.13
N LEU A 208 14.26 9.28 1.07
CA LEU A 208 13.39 8.10 1.22
C LEU A 208 12.51 7.92 -0.02
N ILE A 209 11.87 9.00 -0.49
CA ILE A 209 11.05 9.01 -1.71
C ILE A 209 11.90 8.69 -2.95
N GLU A 210 13.07 9.32 -3.10
CA GLU A 210 13.96 9.13 -4.25
C GLU A 210 14.57 7.72 -4.31
N LYS A 211 14.84 7.10 -3.15
CA LYS A 211 15.40 5.76 -3.06
C LYS A 211 14.35 4.67 -3.26
N TYR A 212 13.07 4.96 -3.00
CA TYR A 212 12.01 3.97 -3.06
C TYR A 212 11.73 3.54 -4.51
N ASP A 213 11.91 2.26 -4.81
CA ASP A 213 11.74 1.66 -6.15
C ASP A 213 10.43 0.87 -6.29
N GLY A 214 9.59 0.85 -5.26
CA GLY A 214 8.27 0.26 -5.26
C GLY A 214 7.20 1.15 -5.90
N HIS A 215 5.93 0.80 -5.69
CA HIS A 215 4.81 1.50 -6.31
C HIS A 215 3.87 2.12 -5.27
N ILE A 216 3.67 3.43 -5.35
CA ILE A 216 2.75 4.17 -4.49
C ILE A 216 1.54 4.64 -5.31
N VAL A 217 0.34 4.23 -4.89
CA VAL A 217 -0.94 4.70 -5.44
C VAL A 217 -1.76 5.36 -4.35
N ARG A 218 -2.23 6.56 -4.63
CA ARG A 218 -3.13 7.32 -3.76
C ARG A 218 -4.48 7.45 -4.43
N PHE A 219 -5.49 6.79 -3.88
CA PHE A 219 -6.88 6.99 -4.28
C PHE A 219 -7.47 8.14 -3.48
N VAL A 220 -7.97 9.17 -4.17
CA VAL A 220 -8.50 10.39 -3.55
C VAL A 220 -9.91 10.63 -4.08
N SER A 221 -10.89 10.79 -3.20
CA SER A 221 -12.26 11.12 -3.61
C SER A 221 -12.34 12.57 -4.14
N ASP A 222 -13.21 12.84 -5.10
CA ASP A 222 -13.23 14.13 -5.81
C ASP A 222 -13.74 15.30 -4.97
N GLU A 223 -14.48 15.02 -3.90
CA GLU A 223 -14.94 16.00 -2.91
C GLU A 223 -14.18 15.89 -1.57
N ASP A 224 -13.04 15.18 -1.54
CA ASP A 224 -12.21 15.06 -0.33
C ASP A 224 -11.63 16.41 0.06
N GLU A 225 -12.02 16.91 1.24
CA GLU A 225 -11.69 18.23 1.74
C GLU A 225 -10.18 18.39 1.98
N LEU A 226 -9.48 17.29 2.29
CA LEU A 226 -8.03 17.26 2.44
C LEU A 226 -7.29 17.49 1.12
N ASP A 227 -7.96 17.34 -0.02
CA ASP A 227 -7.42 17.59 -1.36
C ASP A 227 -7.99 18.87 -1.98
N ALA A 228 -9.26 19.19 -1.70
CA ALA A 228 -9.95 20.38 -2.20
C ALA A 228 -9.33 21.71 -1.71
N GLY A 229 -8.64 21.71 -0.57
CA GLY A 229 -7.90 22.87 -0.03
C GLY A 229 -6.45 23.01 -0.54
N VAL A 230 -5.95 22.06 -1.34
CA VAL A 230 -4.51 21.90 -1.62
C VAL A 230 -4.12 22.69 -2.87
N ARG A 231 -3.53 23.86 -2.68
CA ARG A 231 -2.65 24.44 -3.70
C ARG A 231 -1.43 23.52 -3.79
N ASN A 232 -1.30 22.71 -4.84
CA ASN A 232 -0.26 21.69 -5.07
C ASN A 232 1.19 22.12 -4.71
N HIS A 233 1.50 23.41 -4.64
CA HIS A 233 2.80 23.95 -4.27
C HIS A 233 3.11 23.92 -2.76
N LEU A 234 2.10 23.76 -1.90
CA LEU A 234 2.24 23.87 -0.44
C LEU A 234 2.49 22.53 0.26
N TYR A 235 2.40 21.39 -0.42
CA TYR A 235 2.44 20.07 0.24
C TYR A 235 3.38 19.09 -0.48
N GLU A 236 4.06 18.25 0.29
CA GLU A 236 4.88 17.13 -0.19
C GLU A 236 4.03 15.86 -0.21
N THR A 237 3.98 15.17 -1.36
CA THR A 237 3.31 13.87 -1.50
C THR A 237 4.18 12.96 -2.38
N ALA A 238 3.87 11.66 -2.44
CA ALA A 238 4.58 10.70 -3.28
C ALA A 238 3.59 9.82 -4.06
N GLY A 239 4.03 9.26 -5.18
CA GLY A 239 3.24 8.30 -5.96
C GLY A 239 2.18 8.87 -6.89
N GLU A 240 1.56 7.95 -7.63
CA GLU A 240 0.46 8.22 -8.55
C GLU A 240 -0.80 8.62 -7.78
N LYS A 241 -1.45 9.70 -8.21
CA LYS A 241 -2.76 10.13 -7.69
C LYS A 241 -3.86 9.68 -8.65
N ILE A 242 -4.82 8.92 -8.12
CA ILE A 242 -6.02 8.50 -8.84
C ILE A 242 -7.22 9.18 -8.18
N VAL A 243 -7.85 10.09 -8.92
CA VAL A 243 -9.06 10.77 -8.46
C VAL A 243 -10.29 9.89 -8.73
N LEU A 244 -11.01 9.54 -7.67
CA LEU A 244 -12.25 8.79 -7.69
C LEU A 244 -13.41 9.77 -7.85
N LYS A 245 -14.05 9.77 -9.03
CA LYS A 245 -15.25 10.59 -9.29
C LYS A 245 -16.50 9.97 -8.66
N ASN A 246 -16.57 9.99 -7.33
CA ASN A 246 -17.59 9.31 -6.55
C ASN A 246 -18.55 10.29 -5.86
N GLY A 247 -18.29 11.60 -5.84
CA GLY A 247 -19.10 12.60 -5.15
C GLY A 247 -19.08 12.42 -3.63
N GLU A 248 -18.01 11.82 -3.10
CA GLU A 248 -17.86 11.53 -1.67
C GLU A 248 -16.68 12.31 -1.08
N GLY A 249 -16.77 12.63 0.21
CA GLY A 249 -15.73 13.35 0.94
C GLY A 249 -14.63 12.44 1.49
N HIS A 250 -14.04 12.87 2.60
CA HIS A 250 -12.87 12.21 3.21
C HIS A 250 -13.07 10.76 3.67
N ALA A 251 -14.31 10.33 3.96
CA ALA A 251 -14.62 9.06 4.60
C ALA A 251 -14.31 7.79 3.77
N MET A 252 -13.94 6.70 4.44
CA MET A 252 -13.82 5.37 3.79
C MET A 252 -15.17 4.79 3.30
N SER A 253 -16.29 5.31 3.81
CA SER A 253 -17.64 4.85 3.45
C SER A 253 -17.91 4.98 1.94
N GLY A 254 -17.48 6.08 1.32
CA GLY A 254 -17.57 6.36 -0.11
C GLY A 254 -16.63 5.51 -0.97
N ILE A 255 -15.48 5.14 -0.41
CA ILE A 255 -14.49 4.25 -1.04
C ILE A 255 -14.99 2.80 -1.10
N LEU A 256 -15.72 2.36 -0.07
CA LEU A 256 -16.28 1.00 0.02
C LEU A 256 -17.56 0.80 -0.79
N MET A 257 -18.05 1.83 -1.48
CA MET A 257 -19.17 1.68 -2.42
C MET A 257 -18.82 0.76 -3.58
N SER A 258 -19.78 -0.07 -4.00
CA SER A 258 -19.56 -1.09 -5.03
C SER A 258 -19.06 -0.53 -6.38
N ARG A 259 -19.50 0.68 -6.78
CA ARG A 259 -18.99 1.36 -7.98
C ARG A 259 -17.53 1.78 -7.84
N THR A 260 -17.17 2.33 -6.68
CA THR A 260 -15.83 2.84 -6.38
C THR A 260 -14.84 1.69 -6.27
N GLN A 261 -15.23 0.61 -5.61
CA GLN A 261 -14.47 -0.63 -5.50
C GLN A 261 -14.14 -1.23 -6.88
N ALA A 262 -15.07 -1.17 -7.85
CA ALA A 262 -14.82 -1.65 -9.21
C ALA A 262 -13.75 -0.80 -9.94
N ILE A 263 -13.73 0.51 -9.72
CA ILE A 263 -12.71 1.42 -10.27
C ILE A 263 -11.35 1.10 -9.64
N ILE A 264 -11.29 1.02 -8.31
CA ILE A 264 -10.06 0.69 -7.57
C ILE A 264 -9.47 -0.63 -8.06
N LEU A 265 -10.30 -1.69 -8.16
CA LEU A 265 -9.87 -2.98 -8.70
C LEU A 265 -9.34 -2.88 -10.13
N ALA A 266 -9.99 -2.10 -10.99
CA ALA A 266 -9.53 -1.92 -12.36
C ALA A 266 -8.16 -1.24 -12.42
N GLU A 267 -7.92 -0.22 -11.60
CA GLU A 267 -6.64 0.49 -11.53
C GLU A 267 -5.53 -0.40 -10.94
N LEU A 268 -5.79 -1.07 -9.82
CA LEU A 268 -4.81 -1.98 -9.20
C LEU A 268 -4.46 -3.15 -10.12
N ASN A 269 -5.41 -3.65 -10.92
CA ASN A 269 -5.14 -4.72 -11.89
C ASN A 269 -4.30 -4.27 -13.09
N LYS A 270 -4.32 -2.98 -13.48
CA LYS A 270 -3.39 -2.47 -14.51
C LYS A 270 -1.94 -2.56 -14.03
N VAL A 271 -1.70 -2.24 -12.76
CA VAL A 271 -0.37 -2.25 -12.14
C VAL A 271 0.11 -3.68 -11.87
N LYS A 272 -0.73 -4.53 -11.26
CA LYS A 272 -0.39 -5.94 -10.97
C LYS A 272 -0.14 -6.76 -12.24
N GLY A 273 -0.97 -6.59 -13.28
CA GLY A 273 -0.81 -7.31 -14.54
C GLY A 273 0.51 -7.00 -15.26
N TYR A 274 1.00 -5.77 -15.15
CA TYR A 274 2.28 -5.35 -15.69
C TYR A 274 3.46 -5.92 -14.90
N GLN A 275 3.39 -5.84 -13.57
CA GLN A 275 4.50 -6.26 -12.70
C GLN A 275 4.64 -7.78 -12.60
N ASP A 276 3.54 -8.55 -12.59
CA ASP A 276 3.61 -10.00 -12.48
C ASP A 276 4.10 -10.68 -13.76
N GLU A 277 3.68 -10.20 -14.93
CA GLU A 277 4.21 -10.66 -16.22
C GLU A 277 5.72 -10.32 -16.34
N ASN A 278 6.14 -9.12 -15.90
CA ASN A 278 7.55 -8.73 -15.93
C ASN A 278 8.42 -9.52 -14.91
N ASN A 279 7.93 -9.78 -13.69
CA ASN A 279 8.66 -10.59 -12.71
C ASN A 279 8.84 -12.04 -13.17
N LYS A 280 7.86 -12.60 -13.89
CA LYS A 280 7.95 -13.94 -14.49
C LYS A 280 9.00 -13.99 -15.61
N ALA A 281 8.98 -13.00 -16.49
CA ALA A 281 9.99 -12.79 -17.55
C ALA A 281 11.41 -12.70 -16.94
N LEU A 282 11.60 -11.79 -15.98
CA LEU A 282 12.86 -11.62 -15.25
C LEU A 282 13.36 -12.90 -14.60
N LYS A 283 12.47 -13.67 -13.93
CA LYS A 283 12.84 -14.94 -13.29
C LYS A 283 13.26 -15.99 -14.31
N SER A 284 12.59 -16.05 -15.46
CA SER A 284 12.94 -16.95 -16.58
C SER A 284 14.30 -16.59 -17.18
N VAL A 285 14.51 -15.33 -17.55
CA VAL A 285 15.76 -14.83 -18.14
C VAL A 285 16.91 -15.06 -17.18
N ARG A 286 16.78 -14.71 -15.90
CA ARG A 286 17.81 -14.97 -14.87
C ARG A 286 18.19 -16.44 -14.77
N LYS A 287 17.21 -17.36 -14.84
CA LYS A 287 17.47 -18.81 -14.80
C LYS A 287 18.27 -19.26 -16.03
N GLN A 288 17.93 -18.75 -17.21
CA GLN A 288 18.63 -19.06 -18.46
C GLN A 288 20.06 -18.49 -18.47
N THR A 289 20.24 -17.23 -18.07
CA THR A 289 21.57 -16.59 -17.97
C THR A 289 22.48 -17.35 -17.01
N ARG A 290 21.98 -17.75 -15.83
CA ARG A 290 22.74 -18.58 -14.87
C ARG A 290 23.15 -19.93 -15.47
N HIS A 291 22.25 -20.58 -16.20
CA HIS A 291 22.57 -21.83 -16.87
C HIS A 291 23.66 -21.67 -17.94
N ARG A 292 23.66 -20.56 -18.70
CA ARG A 292 24.71 -20.25 -19.68
C ARG A 292 26.04 -19.92 -18.98
N LEU A 293 26.03 -19.15 -17.90
CA LEU A 293 27.23 -18.86 -17.10
C LEU A 293 27.86 -20.13 -16.53
N HIS A 294 27.05 -21.06 -16.02
CA HIS A 294 27.55 -22.36 -15.56
C HIS A 294 28.27 -23.15 -16.67
N LYS A 295 27.84 -23.02 -17.94
CA LYS A 295 28.56 -23.64 -19.07
C LYS A 295 29.93 -22.99 -19.30
N VAL A 296 30.04 -21.67 -19.14
CA VAL A 296 31.33 -20.95 -19.19
C VAL A 296 32.25 -21.42 -18.06
N GLU A 297 31.72 -21.60 -16.84
CA GLU A 297 32.48 -22.16 -15.72
C GLU A 297 32.91 -23.61 -15.94
N THR A 298 32.04 -24.42 -16.56
CA THR A 298 32.38 -25.81 -16.94
C THR A 298 33.51 -25.83 -17.97
N LEU A 299 33.46 -24.95 -18.97
CA LEU A 299 34.53 -24.80 -19.95
C LEU A 299 35.86 -24.40 -19.29
N ARG A 300 35.81 -23.46 -18.34
CA ARG A 300 36.97 -23.05 -17.54
C ARG A 300 37.57 -24.23 -16.78
N ALA A 301 36.74 -25.02 -16.09
CA ALA A 301 37.18 -26.19 -15.33
C ALA A 301 37.84 -27.25 -16.24
N ASN A 302 37.23 -27.53 -17.39
CA ASN A 302 37.79 -28.45 -18.39
C ASN A 302 39.15 -27.97 -18.90
N TRP A 303 39.29 -26.68 -19.21
CA TRP A 303 40.57 -26.14 -19.66
C TRP A 303 41.66 -26.25 -18.62
N ILE A 304 41.38 -25.88 -17.36
CA ILE A 304 42.32 -26.04 -16.23
C ILE A 304 42.77 -27.50 -16.10
N GLN A 305 41.85 -28.45 -16.24
CA GLN A 305 42.16 -29.87 -16.18
C GLN A 305 43.06 -30.32 -17.35
N THR A 306 42.80 -29.83 -18.57
CA THR A 306 43.57 -30.21 -19.76
C THR A 306 44.95 -29.56 -19.84
N THR A 307 45.14 -28.37 -19.29
CA THR A 307 46.41 -27.61 -19.36
C THR A 307 47.33 -27.84 -18.16
N GLY A 308 46.97 -28.74 -17.24
CA GLY A 308 47.79 -29.03 -16.07
C GLY A 308 47.75 -27.96 -14.98
N GLY A 309 46.64 -27.20 -14.88
CA GLY A 309 46.36 -26.33 -13.73
C GLY A 309 46.43 -24.82 -13.99
N SER A 310 46.93 -24.36 -15.15
CA SER A 310 46.98 -22.92 -15.48
C SER A 310 46.32 -22.62 -16.83
N LEU A 311 45.60 -21.51 -16.89
CA LEU A 311 45.03 -20.99 -18.13
C LEU A 311 46.01 -20.01 -18.77
N SER A 312 46.15 -20.05 -20.09
CA SER A 312 46.87 -19.01 -20.82
C SER A 312 46.14 -17.67 -20.73
N SER A 313 46.86 -16.57 -20.95
CA SER A 313 46.24 -15.22 -21.00
C SER A 313 45.15 -15.13 -22.07
N SER A 314 45.32 -15.81 -23.22
CA SER A 314 44.31 -15.86 -24.28
C SER A 314 43.05 -16.64 -23.88
N GLN A 315 43.20 -17.74 -23.13
CA GLN A 315 42.07 -18.50 -22.59
C GLN A 315 41.32 -17.70 -21.52
N GLN A 316 42.03 -16.95 -20.68
CA GLN A 316 41.42 -16.07 -19.69
C GLN A 316 40.60 -14.95 -20.35
N GLN A 317 41.18 -14.23 -21.32
CA GLN A 317 40.49 -13.18 -22.07
C GLN A 317 39.23 -13.70 -22.79
N LEU A 318 39.29 -14.91 -23.36
CA LEU A 318 38.15 -15.52 -24.02
C LEU A 318 37.02 -15.88 -23.04
N LEU A 319 37.34 -16.39 -21.84
CA LEU A 319 36.34 -16.67 -20.80
C LEU A 319 35.69 -15.39 -20.26
N GLU A 320 36.47 -14.32 -20.10
CA GLU A 320 35.96 -13.00 -19.71
C GLU A 320 35.00 -12.44 -20.77
N ALA A 321 35.39 -12.51 -22.05
CA ALA A 321 34.54 -12.09 -23.16
C ALA A 321 33.23 -12.90 -23.24
N LEU A 322 33.30 -14.23 -23.06
CA LEU A 322 32.11 -15.10 -23.03
C LEU A 322 31.19 -14.82 -21.84
N THR A 323 31.76 -14.53 -20.68
CA THR A 323 31.01 -14.15 -19.48
C THR A 323 30.27 -12.82 -19.70
N ALA A 324 30.98 -11.81 -20.21
CA ALA A 324 30.41 -10.51 -20.53
C ALA A 324 29.30 -10.63 -21.59
N LEU A 325 29.53 -11.40 -22.66
CA LEU A 325 28.54 -11.65 -23.70
C LEU A 325 27.30 -12.34 -23.14
N THR A 326 27.47 -13.36 -22.29
CA THR A 326 26.35 -14.08 -21.67
C THR A 326 25.46 -13.16 -20.81
N ILE A 327 26.08 -12.23 -20.08
CA ILE A 327 25.35 -11.23 -19.29
C ILE A 327 24.63 -10.24 -20.23
N ALA A 328 25.31 -9.74 -21.25
CA ALA A 328 24.74 -8.80 -22.23
C ALA A 328 23.55 -9.40 -22.99
N GLU A 329 23.64 -10.66 -23.42
CA GLU A 329 22.51 -11.38 -24.04
C GLU A 329 21.32 -11.52 -23.10
N GLY A 330 21.55 -11.83 -21.83
CA GLY A 330 20.50 -11.91 -20.81
C GLY A 330 19.79 -10.57 -20.61
N LEU A 331 20.55 -9.47 -20.51
CA LEU A 331 20.00 -8.12 -20.40
C LEU A 331 19.21 -7.72 -21.66
N ASN A 332 19.73 -8.01 -22.85
CA ASN A 332 19.05 -7.72 -24.11
C ASN A 332 17.74 -8.51 -24.25
N GLN A 333 17.73 -9.78 -23.80
CA GLN A 333 16.51 -10.58 -23.77
C GLN A 333 15.46 -9.98 -22.82
N LEU A 334 15.88 -9.52 -21.63
CA LEU A 334 15.00 -8.85 -20.68
C LEU A 334 14.37 -7.59 -21.28
N VAL A 335 15.19 -6.70 -21.88
CA VAL A 335 14.72 -5.47 -22.52
C VAL A 335 13.71 -5.77 -23.65
N ASN A 336 13.95 -6.84 -24.42
CA ASN A 336 13.01 -7.27 -25.47
C ASN A 336 11.69 -7.80 -24.90
N GLU A 337 11.75 -8.60 -23.83
CA GLU A 337 10.55 -9.11 -23.14
C GLU A 337 9.71 -7.95 -22.57
N GLU A 338 10.36 -6.95 -21.93
CA GLU A 338 9.72 -5.72 -21.44
C GLU A 338 9.09 -4.91 -22.58
N SER A 339 9.83 -4.68 -23.67
CA SER A 339 9.33 -3.94 -24.84
C SER A 339 8.09 -4.60 -25.47
N GLN A 340 8.09 -5.94 -25.59
CA GLN A 340 6.94 -6.68 -26.12
C GLN A 340 5.73 -6.63 -25.16
N HIS A 341 5.98 -6.69 -23.85
CA HIS A 341 4.92 -6.57 -22.87
C HIS A 341 4.31 -5.15 -22.88
N LEU A 342 5.14 -4.10 -22.92
CA LEU A 342 4.69 -2.71 -23.10
C LEU A 342 3.82 -2.54 -24.35
N LYS A 343 4.23 -3.11 -25.49
CA LYS A 343 3.41 -3.10 -26.71
C LYS A 343 2.05 -3.73 -26.50
N LYS A 344 1.97 -4.91 -25.86
CA LYS A 344 0.70 -5.57 -25.55
C LYS A 344 -0.18 -4.74 -24.63
N CYS A 345 0.40 -4.10 -23.61
CA CYS A 345 -0.32 -3.21 -22.70
C CYS A 345 -0.91 -2.01 -23.43
N ILE A 346 -0.14 -1.35 -24.31
CA ILE A 346 -0.61 -0.26 -25.15
C ILE A 346 -1.76 -0.71 -26.08
N THR A 347 -1.66 -1.91 -26.66
CA THR A 347 -2.73 -2.48 -27.50
C THR A 347 -4.01 -2.76 -26.70
N ARG A 348 -3.90 -3.37 -25.50
CA ARG A 348 -5.06 -3.60 -24.61
C ARG A 348 -5.70 -2.28 -24.21
N TRP A 349 -4.91 -1.25 -23.93
CA TRP A 349 -5.39 0.08 -23.56
C TRP A 349 -6.19 0.73 -24.69
N HIS A 350 -5.68 0.65 -25.93
CA HIS A 350 -6.42 1.10 -27.12
C HIS A 350 -7.76 0.37 -27.29
N ILE A 351 -7.78 -0.96 -27.16
CA ILE A 351 -9.02 -1.76 -27.27
C ILE A 351 -10.04 -1.37 -26.20
N ASN A 352 -9.59 -1.15 -24.95
CA ASN A 352 -10.45 -0.72 -23.85
C ASN A 352 -11.01 0.69 -24.08
N LEU A 353 -10.22 1.63 -24.59
CA LEU A 353 -10.71 2.96 -24.96
C LEU A 353 -11.75 2.91 -26.07
N GLU A 354 -11.54 2.09 -27.11
CA GLU A 354 -12.51 1.92 -28.19
C GLU A 354 -13.83 1.30 -27.70
N THR A 355 -13.76 0.27 -26.86
CA THR A 355 -14.97 -0.38 -26.31
C THR A 355 -15.72 0.53 -25.35
N THR A 356 -15.01 1.31 -24.54
CA THR A 356 -15.62 2.31 -23.65
C THR A 356 -16.26 3.46 -24.44
N GLY A 357 -15.57 3.94 -25.49
CA GLY A 357 -16.11 4.94 -26.42
C GLY A 357 -17.35 4.45 -27.19
N LYS A 358 -17.34 3.18 -27.66
CA LYS A 358 -18.51 2.55 -28.30
C LYS A 358 -19.68 2.40 -27.33
N LYS A 359 -19.45 2.02 -26.07
CA LYS A 359 -20.51 1.96 -25.03
C LYS A 359 -21.08 3.35 -24.74
N ARG A 360 -20.24 4.39 -24.66
CA ARG A 360 -20.65 5.78 -24.46
C ARG A 360 -21.53 6.29 -25.61
N LYS A 361 -21.11 6.12 -26.86
CA LYS A 361 -21.94 6.46 -28.05
C LYS A 361 -23.27 5.72 -28.07
N LYS A 362 -23.30 4.45 -27.62
CA LYS A 362 -24.54 3.65 -27.58
C LYS A 362 -25.50 4.11 -26.47
N LEU A 363 -24.98 4.66 -25.36
CA LEU A 363 -25.79 5.31 -24.32
C LEU A 363 -26.31 6.66 -24.79
N GLU A 364 -25.47 7.49 -25.42
CA GLU A 364 -25.85 8.79 -25.96
C GLU A 364 -26.95 8.65 -27.03
N MET A 365 -26.85 7.67 -27.93
CA MET A 365 -27.92 7.37 -28.91
C MET A 365 -29.23 6.87 -28.28
N LYS A 366 -29.19 6.27 -27.08
CA LYS A 366 -30.42 5.87 -26.37
C LYS A 366 -31.07 7.06 -25.66
N LEU A 367 -30.29 8.04 -25.22
CA LEU A 367 -30.78 9.25 -24.57
C LEU A 367 -31.38 10.26 -25.56
N VAL A 368 -30.99 10.21 -26.84
CA VAL A 368 -31.56 11.07 -27.90
C VAL A 368 -32.85 10.49 -28.50
N LYS A 369 -33.25 9.26 -28.13
CA LYS A 369 -34.45 8.58 -28.64
C LYS A 369 -35.62 8.53 -27.64
N ASN A 370 -35.45 9.10 -26.45
CA ASN A 370 -36.50 9.41 -25.49
C ASN A 370 -36.61 10.92 -25.36
#